data_AF-A0A699SJT4-F1
#
_entry.id   AF-A0A699SJT4-F1
#
_cell.length_a   1.000
_cell.length_b   1.000
_cell.length_c   1.000
_cell.angle_alpha   90.00
_cell.angle_beta   90.00
_cell.angle_gamma   90.00
#
_symmetry.space_group_name_H-M   'P 1'
#
loop_
_entity.id
_entity.type
_entity.pdbx_description
1 polymer ?
#
loop_
_entity_poly.entity_id
_entity_poly.type
_entity_poly.pdbx_seq_one_letter_code
_entity_poly.pdbx_strand_id
1 'polypeptide(L)'
;SGTVAGARDTVGSSIVQKSGIQCYNCKENGHVARECQKPKRAKDAAYHREKMLFEQIDQNDEDIDLSKEQLQRRNSVEYASEMELECAKAKGDLLSSKWNIK
;
A
#
# COMPACT_ATOMS: atom_id res chain seq x y z
N SER A 1 -38.29 -37.29 22.65
CA SER A 1 -36.99 -37.16 23.33
C SER A 1 -36.13 -36.18 22.56
N GLY A 2 -35.92 -34.98 23.11
CA GLY A 2 -35.17 -33.91 22.47
C GLY A 2 -33.72 -33.91 22.93
N THR A 3 -32.83 -33.52 22.02
CA THR A 3 -31.47 -33.06 22.35
C THR A 3 -31.11 -31.96 21.36
N VAL A 4 -31.29 -30.71 21.82
CA VAL A 4 -30.65 -29.52 21.26
C VAL A 4 -29.36 -29.34 22.04
N ALA A 5 -28.20 -29.37 21.35
CA ALA A 5 -26.92 -29.07 21.95
C ALA A 5 -26.12 -28.11 21.05
N GLY A 6 -26.17 -26.83 21.42
CA GLY A 6 -25.05 -25.91 21.31
C GLY A 6 -24.85 -25.18 19.98
N ALA A 7 -25.79 -24.32 19.59
CA ALA A 7 -25.45 -23.19 18.74
C ALA A 7 -24.44 -22.30 19.49
N ARG A 8 -23.22 -22.19 18.95
CA ARG A 8 -22.24 -21.19 19.40
C ARG A 8 -22.40 -19.96 18.53
N ASP A 9 -23.21 -19.04 19.01
CA ASP A 9 -23.33 -17.71 18.44
C ASP A 9 -21.99 -16.98 18.56
N THR A 10 -21.33 -16.73 17.43
CA THR A 10 -20.35 -15.65 17.36
C THR A 10 -21.08 -14.42 16.83
N VAL A 11 -21.73 -13.72 17.75
CA VAL A 11 -22.29 -12.39 17.52
C VAL A 11 -21.15 -11.44 17.16
N GLY A 12 -21.31 -10.71 16.05
CA GLY A 12 -20.53 -9.52 15.76
C GLY A 12 -19.42 -9.68 14.71
N SER A 13 -19.79 -9.90 13.45
CA SER A 13 -18.95 -9.38 12.37
C SER A 13 -19.85 -9.03 11.20
N SER A 14 -20.00 -7.72 11.01
CA SER A 14 -20.69 -7.02 9.94
C SER A 14 -20.74 -7.84 8.66
N ILE A 15 -21.94 -7.94 8.09
CA ILE A 15 -22.28 -8.61 6.83
C ILE A 15 -21.69 -7.84 5.63
N VAL A 16 -20.47 -7.28 5.79
CA VAL A 16 -19.73 -6.66 4.69
C VAL A 16 -19.15 -7.81 3.87
N GLN A 17 -19.93 -8.24 2.88
CA GLN A 17 -19.49 -8.96 1.69
C GLN A 17 -18.45 -10.08 1.92
N LYS A 18 -18.74 -11.04 2.81
CA LYS A 18 -17.89 -12.24 2.98
C LYS A 18 -17.68 -13.02 1.66
N SER A 19 -18.62 -12.90 0.72
CA SER A 19 -18.60 -13.53 -0.60
C SER A 19 -17.40 -13.12 -1.48
N GLY A 20 -16.77 -11.98 -1.24
CA GLY A 20 -15.60 -11.53 -2.03
C GLY A 20 -14.25 -12.03 -1.52
N ILE A 21 -14.18 -12.53 -0.28
CA ILE A 21 -12.91 -12.87 0.36
C ILE A 21 -12.51 -14.29 -0.03
N GLN A 22 -11.39 -14.44 -0.75
CA GLN A 22 -10.81 -15.75 -1.06
C GLN A 22 -9.96 -16.25 0.12
N CYS A 23 -10.23 -17.47 0.56
CA CYS A 23 -9.47 -18.16 1.59
C CYS A 23 -8.09 -18.56 1.06
N TYR A 24 -7.02 -18.04 1.68
CA TYR A 24 -5.65 -18.39 1.29
C TYR A 24 -5.31 -19.89 1.48
N ASN A 25 -6.02 -20.59 2.37
CA ASN A 25 -5.82 -22.00 2.67
C ASN A 25 -6.41 -22.93 1.59
N CYS A 26 -7.72 -22.78 1.28
CA CYS A 26 -8.44 -23.68 0.37
C CYS A 26 -8.81 -23.07 -1.00
N LYS A 27 -8.50 -21.78 -1.22
CA LYS A 27 -8.80 -21.02 -2.45
C LYS A 27 -10.30 -20.82 -2.75
N GLU A 28 -11.19 -21.14 -1.82
CA GLU A 28 -12.62 -20.87 -1.93
C GLU A 28 -12.98 -19.50 -1.37
N ASN A 29 -14.01 -18.88 -1.91
CA ASN A 29 -14.54 -17.60 -1.44
C ASN A 29 -15.48 -17.80 -0.23
N GLY A 30 -15.70 -16.74 0.55
CA GLY A 30 -16.71 -16.74 1.63
C GLY A 30 -16.13 -16.70 3.04
N HIS A 31 -14.83 -16.96 3.22
CA HIS A 31 -14.19 -17.01 4.52
C HIS A 31 -12.68 -16.70 4.45
N VAL A 32 -12.10 -16.27 5.56
CA VAL A 32 -10.65 -16.08 5.70
C VAL A 32 -9.96 -17.38 6.13
N ALA A 33 -8.65 -17.49 5.90
CA ALA A 33 -7.88 -18.71 6.20
C ALA A 33 -7.98 -19.19 7.67
N ARG A 34 -8.12 -18.27 8.63
CA ARG A 34 -8.32 -18.60 10.06
C ARG A 34 -9.65 -19.29 10.37
N GLU A 35 -10.66 -19.13 9.51
CA GLU A 35 -12.00 -19.70 9.63
C GLU A 35 -12.15 -20.99 8.78
N CYS A 36 -11.10 -21.39 8.06
CA CYS A 36 -11.14 -22.55 7.17
C CYS A 36 -11.15 -23.87 7.96
N GLN A 37 -12.14 -24.71 7.68
CA GLN A 37 -12.26 -26.04 8.30
C GLN A 37 -11.38 -27.10 7.62
N LYS A 38 -10.86 -26.83 6.41
CA LYS A 38 -9.94 -27.74 5.71
C LYS A 38 -8.57 -27.73 6.39
N PRO A 39 -7.79 -28.83 6.33
CA PRO A 39 -6.45 -28.88 6.90
C PRO A 39 -5.56 -27.75 6.35
N LYS A 40 -4.53 -27.37 7.13
CA LYS A 40 -3.58 -26.33 6.73
C LYS A 40 -2.86 -26.75 5.44
N ARG A 41 -2.76 -25.81 4.50
CA ARG A 41 -2.02 -25.94 3.26
C ARG A 41 -0.55 -26.22 3.56
N ALA A 42 0.06 -27.11 2.78
CA ALA A 42 1.50 -27.35 2.83
C ALA A 42 2.27 -26.10 2.35
N LYS A 43 3.43 -25.85 2.96
CA LYS A 43 4.35 -24.78 2.53
C LYS A 43 5.21 -25.28 1.37
N ASP A 44 4.56 -25.64 0.27
CA ASP A 44 5.24 -26.08 -0.94
C ASP A 44 5.80 -24.90 -1.75
N ALA A 45 6.46 -25.18 -2.87
CA ALA A 45 7.03 -24.14 -3.71
C ALA A 45 5.97 -23.16 -4.25
N ALA A 46 4.73 -23.61 -4.47
CA ALA A 46 3.65 -22.75 -4.95
C ALA A 46 3.22 -21.75 -3.87
N TYR A 47 3.08 -22.21 -2.61
CA TYR A 47 2.83 -21.35 -1.46
C TYR A 47 3.90 -20.25 -1.35
N HIS A 48 5.18 -20.61 -1.45
CA HIS A 48 6.26 -19.65 -1.35
C HIS A 48 6.26 -18.63 -2.48
N ARG A 49 6.01 -19.05 -3.72
CA ARG A 49 5.89 -18.13 -4.87
C ARG A 49 4.75 -17.14 -4.68
N GLU A 50 3.56 -17.61 -4.28
CA GLU A 50 2.42 -16.73 -4.02
C GLU A 50 2.73 -15.72 -2.90
N LYS A 51 3.42 -16.16 -1.83
CA LYS A 51 3.81 -15.26 -0.74
C LYS A 51 4.81 -14.19 -1.21
N MET A 52 5.80 -14.56 -2.03
CA MET A 52 6.76 -13.61 -2.59
C MET A 52 6.10 -12.59 -3.51
N LEU A 53 5.12 -13.04 -4.32
CA LEU A 53 4.37 -12.14 -5.19
C LEU A 53 3.56 -11.12 -4.38
N PHE A 54 2.93 -11.55 -3.28
CA PHE A 54 2.15 -10.66 -2.42
C PHE A 54 3.03 -9.58 -1.80
N GLU A 55 4.17 -9.97 -1.23
CA GLU A 55 5.17 -9.05 -0.67
C GLU A 55 5.65 -8.03 -1.71
N GLN A 56 5.94 -8.50 -2.92
CA GLN A 56 6.40 -7.62 -4.00
C GLN A 56 5.32 -6.65 -4.47
N ILE A 57 4.04 -7.02 -4.44
CA ILE A 57 2.93 -6.10 -4.71
C ILE A 57 2.86 -5.02 -3.64
N ASP A 58 2.98 -5.39 -2.36
CA ASP A 58 2.95 -4.43 -1.25
C ASP A 58 4.10 -3.41 -1.38
N GLN A 59 5.33 -3.86 -1.71
CA GLN A 59 6.46 -2.96 -2.00
C GLN A 59 6.17 -2.01 -3.19
N ASN A 60 5.62 -2.55 -4.29
CA ASN A 60 5.34 -1.74 -5.46
C ASN A 60 4.28 -0.67 -5.18
N ASP A 61 3.29 -0.97 -4.34
CA ASP A 61 2.24 -0.02 -3.96
C ASP A 61 2.82 1.14 -3.13
N GLU A 62 3.72 0.85 -2.17
CA GLU A 62 4.46 1.89 -1.43
C GLU A 62 5.29 2.78 -2.36
N ASP A 63 6.02 2.18 -3.30
CA ASP A 63 6.83 2.91 -4.30
C ASP A 63 5.98 3.81 -5.19
N ILE A 64 4.80 3.33 -5.60
CA ILE A 64 3.84 4.09 -6.39
C ILE A 64 3.34 5.30 -5.60
N ASP A 65 3.01 5.13 -4.33
CA ASP A 65 2.50 6.22 -3.50
C ASP A 65 3.58 7.27 -3.20
N LEU A 66 4.82 6.85 -2.93
CA LEU A 66 5.99 7.74 -2.85
C LEU A 66 6.19 8.53 -4.15
N SER A 67 6.11 7.86 -5.31
CA SER A 67 6.25 8.50 -6.62
C SER A 67 5.18 9.56 -6.88
N LYS A 68 3.92 9.28 -6.51
CA LYS A 68 2.81 10.25 -6.60
C LYS A 68 3.05 11.47 -5.73
N GLU A 69 3.49 11.28 -4.48
CA GLU A 69 3.78 12.40 -3.57
C GLU A 69 4.89 13.29 -4.13
N GLN A 70 5.97 12.69 -4.64
CA GLN A 70 7.07 13.43 -5.27
C GLN A 70 6.63 14.22 -6.51
N LEU A 71 5.74 13.65 -7.33
CA LEU A 71 5.18 14.34 -8.48
C LEU A 71 4.28 15.50 -8.05
N GLN A 72 3.43 15.29 -7.04
CA GLN A 72 2.57 16.34 -6.49
C GLN A 72 3.41 17.50 -5.91
N ARG A 73 4.49 17.19 -5.19
CA ARG A 73 5.42 18.20 -4.67
C ARG A 73 6.05 19.00 -5.80
N ARG A 74 6.57 18.34 -6.84
CA ARG A 74 7.17 19.01 -8.01
C ARG A 74 6.19 19.90 -8.76
N ASN A 75 4.92 19.49 -8.83
CA ASN A 75 3.85 20.27 -9.45
C ASN A 75 3.28 21.36 -8.52
N SER A 76 3.79 21.50 -7.30
CA SER A 76 3.29 22.51 -6.36
C SER A 76 3.79 23.91 -6.72
N VAL A 77 2.94 24.90 -6.41
CA VAL A 77 3.29 26.32 -6.56
C VAL A 77 4.41 26.71 -5.59
N GLU A 78 4.49 26.04 -4.43
CA GLU A 78 5.56 26.25 -3.45
C GLU A 78 6.93 25.91 -4.05
N TYR A 79 7.04 24.71 -4.65
CA TYR A 79 8.27 24.28 -5.31
C TYR A 79 8.63 25.20 -6.50
N ALA A 80 7.65 25.58 -7.31
CA ALA A 80 7.88 26.55 -8.39
C ALA A 80 8.39 27.90 -7.85
N SER A 81 7.80 28.40 -6.77
CA SER A 81 8.19 29.67 -6.15
C SER A 81 9.59 29.60 -5.53
N GLU A 82 9.95 28.46 -4.92
CA GLU A 82 11.29 28.20 -4.40
C GLU A 82 12.34 28.25 -5.52
N MET A 83 12.06 27.59 -6.65
CA MET A 83 12.94 27.62 -7.83
C MET A 83 13.11 29.03 -8.42
N GLU A 84 12.03 29.82 -8.48
CA GLU A 84 12.10 31.21 -8.96
C GLU A 84 12.95 32.10 -8.03
N LEU A 85 12.82 31.92 -6.71
CA LEU A 85 13.63 32.64 -5.73
C LEU A 85 15.11 32.26 -5.82
N GLU A 86 15.43 30.98 -6.01
CA GLU A 86 16.80 30.51 -6.20
C GLU A 86 17.40 31.08 -7.49
N CYS A 87 16.64 31.08 -8.58
CA CYS A 87 17.05 31.68 -9.86
C CYS A 87 17.31 33.19 -9.73
N ALA A 88 16.47 33.91 -8.97
CA ALA A 88 16.67 35.33 -8.69
C ALA A 88 17.95 35.60 -7.88
N LYS A 89 18.26 34.76 -6.88
CA LYS A 89 19.50 34.85 -6.09
C LYS A 89 20.73 34.64 -6.96
N ALA A 90 20.75 33.57 -7.76
CA ALA A 90 21.88 33.27 -8.65
C ALA A 90 22.15 34.41 -9.64
N LYS A 91 21.08 35.03 -10.17
CA LYS A 91 21.21 36.24 -11.02
C LYS A 91 21.81 37.42 -10.25
N GLY A 92 21.38 37.64 -9.00
CA GLY A 92 21.95 38.66 -8.13
C GLY A 92 23.44 38.47 -7.88
N ASP A 93 23.86 37.25 -7.57
CA ASP A 93 25.27 36.91 -7.30
C ASP A 93 26.15 37.09 -8.55
N LEU A 94 25.63 36.74 -9.74
CA LEU A 94 26.32 36.94 -11.00
C LEU A 94 26.51 38.44 -11.31
N LEU A 95 25.48 39.26 -11.08
CA LEU A 95 25.55 40.70 -11.29
C LEU A 95 26.50 41.38 -10.29
N SER A 96 26.48 40.95 -9.03
CA SER A 96 27.41 41.40 -7.98
C SER A 96 28.86 41.07 -8.35
N SER A 97 29.12 39.82 -8.77
CA SER A 97 30.45 39.38 -9.21
C SER A 97 30.95 40.18 -10.41
N LYS A 98 30.07 40.51 -11.37
CA LYS A 98 30.43 41.32 -12.55
C LYS A 98 30.82 42.76 -12.20
N TRP A 99 30.25 43.32 -11.12
CA TRP A 99 30.55 44.68 -10.66
C TRP A 99 31.87 44.74 -9.88
N ASN A 100 32.24 43.65 -9.17
CA ASN A 100 33.49 43.55 -8.41
C ASN A 100 34.76 43.27 -9.24
N ILE A 101 34.63 43.02 -10.56
CA ILE A 101 35.75 42.75 -11.48
C ILE A 101 36.10 44.00 -12.33
N LYS A 102 35.48 45.15 -12.04
CA LYS A 102 35.67 46.42 -12.76
C LYS A 102 36.30 47.48 -11.87
#